data_AF-A0A1G8R0Y0-F1
#
_entry.id   AF-A0A1G8R0Y0-F1
#
_cell.length_a   1.000
_cell.length_b   1.000
_cell.length_c   1.000
_cell.angle_alpha   90.00
_cell.angle_beta   90.00
_cell.angle_gamma   90.00
#
_symmetry.space_group_name_H-M   'P 1'
#
loop_
_entity.id
_entity.type
_entity.pdbx_description
1 polymer ?
#
loop_
_entity_poly.entity_id
_entity_poly.type
_entity_poly.pdbx_seq_one_letter_code
_entity_poly.pdbx_strand_id
1 'polypeptide(L)' 'MNTEDKKQSTLAVINALTEMAYDGGFADGVEVGQHIGFTAGVTSLKAALACGLRHGSPECGKALESFKRLGLTE' A
#
# COMPACT_ATOMS: atom_id res chain seq x y z
N MET A 1 -32.06 -30.60 -17.42
CA MET A 1 -31.75 -29.49 -16.49
C MET A 1 -32.87 -28.47 -16.58
N ASN A 2 -33.62 -28.27 -15.50
CA ASN A 2 -34.71 -27.32 -15.41
C ASN A 2 -34.15 -25.88 -15.47
N THR A 3 -34.96 -24.92 -15.89
CA THR A 3 -34.67 -23.48 -15.82
C THR A 3 -34.20 -23.05 -14.42
N GLU A 4 -34.75 -23.64 -13.36
CA GLU A 4 -34.33 -23.31 -11.99
C GLU A 4 -32.89 -23.78 -11.69
N ASP A 5 -32.51 -24.98 -12.13
CA ASP A 5 -31.13 -25.47 -12.01
C ASP A 5 -30.14 -24.59 -12.78
N LYS A 6 -30.54 -24.10 -13.96
CA LYS A 6 -29.73 -23.17 -14.77
C LYS A 6 -29.53 -21.83 -14.06
N LYS A 7 -30.57 -21.30 -13.40
CA LYS A 7 -30.46 -20.08 -12.60
C LYS A 7 -29.50 -20.26 -11.42
N GLN A 8 -29.67 -21.34 -10.65
CA GLN A 8 -28.80 -21.63 -9.50
C GLN A 8 -27.33 -21.80 -9.92
N SER A 9 -27.09 -22.52 -11.02
CA SER A 9 -25.74 -22.67 -11.58
C SER A 9 -25.16 -21.33 -12.03
N THR A 10 -25.95 -20.47 -12.67
CA THR A 10 -25.49 -19.14 -13.10
C THR A 10 -25.15 -18.26 -11.91
N LEU A 11 -26.01 -18.24 -10.88
CA LEU A 11 -25.77 -17.48 -9.65
C LEU A 11 -24.52 -17.95 -8.92
N ALA A 12 -24.28 -19.27 -8.87
CA ALA A 12 -23.06 -19.81 -8.27
C ALA A 12 -21.79 -19.32 -8.99
N VAL A 13 -21.80 -19.29 -10.33
CA VAL A 13 -20.69 -18.77 -11.13
C VAL A 13 -20.50 -17.26 -10.87
N ILE A 14 -21.58 -16.48 -10.87
CA ILE A 14 -21.50 -15.03 -10.61
C ILE A 14 -20.95 -14.75 -9.21
N ASN A 15 -21.41 -15.47 -8.20
CA ASN A 15 -20.93 -15.29 -6.82
C ASN A 15 -19.45 -15.63 -6.72
N ALA A 16 -19.02 -16.76 -7.29
CA ALA A 16 -17.61 -17.14 -7.30
C ALA A 16 -16.73 -16.10 -8.00
N LEU A 17 -17.15 -15.59 -9.16
CA LEU A 17 -16.44 -14.52 -9.86
C LEU A 17 -16.40 -13.21 -9.05
N THR A 18 -17.48 -12.89 -8.34
CA THR A 18 -17.57 -11.70 -7.49
C THR A 18 -16.62 -11.80 -6.31
N GLU A 19 -16.57 -12.95 -5.65
CA GLU A 19 -15.62 -13.22 -4.55
C GLU A 19 -14.18 -13.12 -5.02
N MET A 20 -13.83 -13.75 -6.15
CA MET A 20 -12.48 -13.65 -6.71
C MET A 20 -12.08 -12.22 -7.05
N ALA A 21 -12.99 -11.45 -7.66
CA ALA A 21 -12.73 -10.06 -8.00
C ALA A 21 -12.59 -9.17 -6.75
N TYR A 22 -13.41 -9.42 -5.72
CA TYR A 22 -13.33 -8.72 -4.45
C TYR A 22 -12.00 -9.01 -3.74
N ASP A 23 -11.63 -10.28 -3.61
CA ASP A 23 -10.39 -10.69 -2.94
C ASP A 23 -9.16 -10.13 -3.65
N GLY A 24 -9.13 -10.18 -4.98
CA GLY A 24 -8.06 -9.59 -5.79
C GLY A 24 -7.96 -8.08 -5.57
N GLY A 25 -9.08 -7.36 -5.72
CA GLY A 25 -9.09 -5.91 -5.54
C GLY A 25 -8.74 -5.48 -4.10
N PHE A 26 -9.15 -6.25 -3.09
CA PHE A 26 -8.80 -6.01 -1.71
C PHE A 26 -7.30 -6.22 -1.47
N ALA A 27 -6.73 -7.33 -1.95
CA ALA A 27 -5.30 -7.62 -1.81
C ALA A 27 -4.44 -6.54 -2.48
N ASP A 28 -4.75 -6.19 -3.73
CA ASP A 28 -4.07 -5.12 -4.47
C ASP A 28 -4.18 -3.77 -3.72
N GLY A 29 -5.37 -3.47 -3.21
CA GLY A 29 -5.62 -2.24 -2.44
C GLY A 29 -4.81 -2.18 -1.13
N VAL A 30 -4.67 -3.29 -0.42
CA VAL A 30 -3.85 -3.39 0.80
C VAL A 30 -2.38 -3.18 0.49
N GLU A 31 -1.86 -3.80 -0.57
CA GLU A 31 -0.47 -3.65 -1.00
C GLU A 31 -0.16 -2.18 -1.34
N VAL A 32 -0.99 -1.54 -2.16
CA VAL A 32 -0.86 -0.11 -2.50
C VAL A 32 -0.95 0.76 -1.25
N GLY A 33 -1.91 0.47 -0.36
CA GLY A 33 -2.09 1.20 0.90
C GLY A 33 -0.87 1.11 1.82
N GLN A 34 -0.22 -0.06 1.91
CA GLN A 34 1.02 -0.24 2.67
C GLN A 34 2.16 0.61 2.12
N HIS A 35 2.34 0.63 0.79
CA HIS A 35 3.38 1.45 0.16
C HIS A 35 3.17 2.95 0.39
N ILE A 36 1.93 3.44 0.23
CA ILE A 36 1.59 4.85 0.48
C ILE A 36 1.79 5.18 1.96
N GLY A 37 1.28 4.34 2.87
CA GLY A 37 1.38 4.56 4.31
C GLY A 37 2.82 4.58 4.80
N PHE A 38 3.66 3.67 4.32
CA PHE A 38 5.09 3.66 4.63
C PHE A 38 5.78 4.95 4.16
N THR A 39 5.55 5.35 2.92
CA THR A 39 6.14 6.57 2.34
C THR A 39 5.70 7.82 3.10
N ALA A 40 4.42 7.92 3.45
CA ALA A 40 3.89 9.02 4.25
C ALA A 40 4.51 9.05 5.66
N GLY A 41 4.63 7.89 6.31
CA GLY A 41 5.27 7.76 7.61
C GLY A 41 6.73 8.20 7.59
N VAL A 42 7.51 7.73 6.63
CA VAL A 42 8.92 8.13 6.45
C VAL A 42 9.03 9.63 6.17
N THR A 43 8.19 10.18 5.29
CA THR A 43 8.18 11.60 4.95
C THR A 43 7.89 12.48 6.16
N SER A 44 7.00 12.02 7.06
CA SER A 44 6.68 12.75 8.29
C SER A 44 7.90 12.98 9.20
N LEU A 45 8.92 12.12 9.12
CA LEU A 45 10.15 12.22 9.90
C LEU A 45 11.16 13.21 9.32
N LYS A 46 10.99 13.66 8.07
CA LYS A 46 11.95 14.54 7.35
C LYS A 46 12.28 15.80 8.16
N ALA A 47 11.27 16.43 8.76
CA ALA A 47 11.46 17.63 9.57
C ALA A 47 12.30 17.38 10.84
N ALA A 48 12.01 16.28 11.55
CA ALA A 48 12.74 15.90 12.76
C ALA A 48 14.21 15.55 12.44
N LEU A 49 14.45 14.82 11.35
CA LEU A 49 15.80 14.49 10.89
C LEU A 49 16.56 15.73 10.43
N ALA A 50 15.92 16.63 9.68
CA ALA A 50 16.54 17.90 9.27
C ALA A 50 16.90 18.77 10.48
N CYS A 51 16.05 18.76 11.52
CA CYS A 51 16.34 19.41 12.79
C CYS A 51 17.56 18.76 13.46
N GLY A 52 17.58 17.43 13.62
CA GLY A 52 18.70 16.71 14.23
C GLY A 52 20.03 16.94 13.49
N LEU A 53 19.99 16.98 12.16
CA LEU A 53 21.16 17.31 11.34
C LEU A 53 21.68 18.72 11.59
N ARG A 54 20.79 19.73 11.67
CA ARG A 54 21.16 21.12 12.01
C ARG A 54 21.76 21.25 13.41
N HIS A 55 21.41 20.34 14.32
CA HIS A 55 21.99 20.24 15.66
C HIS A 55 23.23 19.34 15.73
N GLY A 56 23.77 18.92 14.58
CA GLY A 56 25.05 18.21 14.50
C GLY A 56 24.96 16.68 14.61
N SER A 57 23.78 16.07 14.48
CA SER A 57 23.67 14.60 14.40
C SER A 57 24.03 14.10 12.99
N PRO A 58 25.18 13.42 12.81
CA PRO A 58 25.55 12.88 11.51
C PRO A 58 24.62 11.74 11.07
N GLU A 59 24.04 11.00 12.02
CA GLU A 59 23.10 9.91 11.72
C GLU A 59 21.80 10.43 11.09
N CYS A 60 21.33 11.60 11.50
CA CYS A 60 20.18 12.24 10.86
C CYS A 60 20.47 12.64 9.40
N GLY A 61 21.72 13.05 9.10
CA GLY A 61 22.16 13.33 7.73
C GLY A 61 22.21 12.07 6.86
N LYS A 62 22.75 10.97 7.39
CA LYS A 62 22.77 9.67 6.69
C LYS A 62 21.35 9.14 6.43
N ALA A 63 20.43 9.33 7.38
CA ALA A 63 19.03 8.95 7.23
C ALA A 63 18.36 9.75 6.09
N LEU A 64 18.54 11.08 6.06
CA LEU A 64 18.02 11.92 4.99
C LEU A 64 18.59 11.56 3.61
N GLU A 65 19.89 11.29 3.53
CA GLU A 65 20.54 10.85 2.30
C GLU A 65 20.03 9.47 1.84
N SER A 66 19.79 8.56 2.79
CA SER A 66 19.16 7.27 2.50
C SER A 66 17.75 7.45 1.93
N PHE A 67 16.94 8.34 2.50
CA PHE A 67 15.60 8.63 2.00
C PHE A 67 15.62 9.19 0.58
N LYS A 68 16.57 10.09 0.28
CA LYS A 68 16.79 10.63 -1.07
C LYS A 68 17.15 9.53 -2.07
N ARG A 69 18.07 8.62 -1.73
CA ARG A 69 18.48 7.51 -2.60
C ARG A 69 17.36 6.52 -2.88
N LEU A 70 16.46 6.34 -1.92
CA LEU A 70 15.27 5.50 -2.05
C LEU A 70 14.12 6.20 -2.80
N GLY A 71 14.28 7.47 -3.18
CA GLY A 71 13.22 8.26 -3.84
C GLY A 71 12.06 8.62 -2.93
N LEU A 72 12.25 8.56 -1.60
CA LEU A 72 11.19 8.79 -0.60
C LEU A 72 11.08 10.26 -0.18
N THR A 73 12.04 11.09 -0.56
CA THR A 73 12.01 12.53 -0.33
C THR A 73 12.46 13.25 -1.59
N GLU A 74 11.53 13.99 -2.20
CA GLU A 74 11.82 15.02 -3.21
C GLU A 74 12.57 16.21 -2.59
#